data_AF-A0A429X9X4-F1
#
_entry.id   AF-A0A429X9X4-F1
#
_cell.length_a   1.000
_cell.length_b   1.000
_cell.length_c   1.000
_cell.angle_alpha   90.00
_cell.angle_beta   90.00
_cell.angle_gamma   90.00
#
_symmetry.space_group_name_H-M   'P 1'
#
loop_
_entity.id
_entity.type
_entity.pdbx_description
1 polymer ?
#
loop_
_entity_poly.entity_id
_entity_poly.type
_entity_poly.pdbx_seq_one_letter_code
_entity_poly.pdbx_strand_id
1 'polypeptide(L)' 'MESSLRKSAIYGFFIGIGAAILFVKYAEVEDIGDGATLTNYLPMGEYIITVLRFGIVASILGLVCGLILLNKKK' A
#
# COMPACT_ATOMS: atom_id res chain seq x y z
N MET A 1 10.44 23.33 7.62
CA MET A 1 10.73 21.91 7.93
C MET A 1 9.44 21.11 8.06
N GLU A 2 8.49 21.53 8.89
CA GLU A 2 7.25 20.79 9.15
C GLU A 2 6.36 20.57 7.91
N SER A 3 6.24 21.59 7.05
CA SER A 3 5.44 21.50 5.82
C SER A 3 5.99 20.50 4.79
N SER A 4 7.31 20.32 4.71
CA SER A 4 7.95 19.36 3.79
C SER A 4 7.80 17.92 4.29
N LEU A 5 7.90 17.69 5.60
CA LEU A 5 7.69 16.37 6.21
C LEU A 5 6.23 15.93 6.11
N ARG A 6 5.29 16.85 6.34
CA ARG A 6 3.87 16.56 6.16
C ARG A 6 3.55 16.15 4.72
N LYS A 7 4.15 16.84 3.74
CA LYS A 7 4.01 16.48 2.32
C LYS A 7 4.59 15.09 2.04
N SER A 8 5.79 14.77 2.52
CA SER A 8 6.40 13.46 2.26
C SER A 8 5.62 12.31 2.91
N ALA A 9 5.03 12.52 4.08
CA ALA A 9 4.13 11.56 4.72
C ALA A 9 2.88 11.29 3.88
N ILE A 10 2.22 12.34 3.41
CA ILE A 10 0.99 12.25 2.61
C ILE A 10 1.29 11.56 1.27
N TYR A 11 2.36 11.95 0.59
CA TYR A 11 2.77 11.29 -0.66
C TYR A 11 3.13 9.82 -0.43
N GLY A 12 3.86 9.51 0.66
CA GLY A 12 4.15 8.13 1.05
C GLY A 12 2.89 7.30 1.26
N PHE A 13 1.87 7.87 1.92
CA PHE A 13 0.58 7.21 2.14
C PHE A 13 -0.13 6.85 0.83
N PHE A 14 -0.29 7.81 -0.08
CA PHE A 14 -0.98 7.59 -1.35
C PHE A 14 -0.22 6.65 -2.28
N ILE A 15 1.12 6.75 -2.32
CA ILE A 15 1.96 5.80 -3.07
C ILE A 15 1.80 4.39 -2.50
N GLY A 16 1.80 4.26 -1.17
CA GLY A 16 1.58 2.97 -0.50
C GLY A 16 0.23 2.35 -0.80
N ILE A 17 -0.84 3.14 -0.77
CA ILE A 17 -2.18 2.67 -1.16
C ILE A 17 -2.19 2.25 -2.63
N GLY A 18 -1.64 3.08 -3.53
CA GLY A 18 -1.59 2.76 -4.96
C GLY A 18 -0.85 1.46 -5.23
N ALA A 19 0.32 1.27 -4.61
CA ALA A 19 1.06 0.02 -4.72
C ALA A 19 0.28 -1.17 -4.13
N ALA A 20 -0.34 -0.99 -2.96
CA ALA A 20 -1.11 -2.05 -2.33
C ALA A 20 -2.29 -2.51 -3.19
N ILE A 21 -3.02 -1.60 -3.84
CA ILE A 21 -4.13 -1.97 -4.73
C ILE A 21 -3.65 -2.84 -5.91
N LEU A 22 -2.42 -2.62 -6.39
CA LEU A 22 -1.86 -3.38 -7.51
C LEU A 22 -1.34 -4.77 -7.11
N PHE A 23 -0.79 -4.91 -5.89
CA PHE A 23 -0.09 -6.12 -5.46
C PHE A 23 -0.87 -6.98 -4.45
N VAL A 24 -1.85 -6.42 -3.75
CA VAL A 24 -2.69 -7.20 -2.83
C VAL A 24 -3.70 -7.98 -3.64
N LYS A 25 -3.70 -9.31 -3.47
CA LYS A 25 -4.69 -10.19 -4.09
C LYS A 25 -6.08 -9.89 -3.52
N TYR A 26 -7.04 -9.64 -4.41
CA TYR A 26 -8.44 -9.47 -4.05
C TYR A 26 -9.27 -10.75 -4.23
N ALA A 27 -8.74 -11.72 -4.97
CA ALA A 27 -9.36 -13.01 -5.24
C ALA A 27 -8.30 -14.09 -5.40
N GLU A 28 -8.69 -15.31 -5.05
CA GLU A 28 -7.95 -16.53 -5.30
C GLU A 28 -8.66 -17.31 -6.40
N VAL A 29 -7.90 -17.75 -7.41
CA VAL A 29 -8.42 -18.56 -8.51
C VAL A 29 -7.83 -19.95 -8.34
N GLU A 30 -8.69 -20.92 -8.11
CA GLU A 30 -8.34 -22.33 -8.01
C GLU A 30 -8.77 -23.07 -9.28
N ASP A 31 -7.89 -23.90 -9.82
CA ASP A 31 -8.23 -24.83 -10.88
C ASP A 31 -8.83 -26.09 -10.24
N ILE A 32 -10.12 -26.31 -10.48
CA ILE A 32 -10.87 -27.45 -9.95
C ILE A 32 -10.92 -28.62 -10.93
N GLY A 33 -10.18 -28.55 -12.04
CA GLY A 33 -10.11 -29.57 -13.07
C GLY A 33 -11.21 -29.44 -14.12
N ASP A 34 -11.10 -30.26 -15.18
CA ASP A 34 -12.05 -30.32 -16.32
C ASP A 34 -12.24 -28.98 -17.06
N GLY A 35 -11.24 -28.10 -17.00
CA GLY A 35 -11.28 -26.77 -17.62
C GLY A 35 -12.10 -25.74 -16.85
N ALA A 36 -12.55 -26.06 -15.63
CA ALA A 36 -13.30 -25.16 -14.77
C ALA A 36 -12.38 -24.46 -13.75
N THR A 37 -12.61 -23.16 -13.54
CA THR A 37 -11.94 -22.36 -12.52
C THR A 37 -12.92 -21.88 -11.46
N LEU A 38 -12.54 -22.02 -10.20
CA LEU A 38 -13.27 -21.47 -9.06
C LEU A 38 -12.61 -20.16 -8.66
N THR A 39 -13.38 -19.07 -8.61
CA THR A 39 -12.90 -17.77 -8.14
C THR A 39 -13.47 -17.48 -6.76
N ASN A 40 -12.63 -17.55 -5.74
CA ASN A 40 -12.96 -17.20 -4.38
C ASN A 40 -12.53 -15.76 -4.10
N TYR A 41 -13.49 -14.86 -3.92
CA TYR A 41 -13.21 -13.47 -3.56
C TYR A 41 -12.85 -13.38 -2.07
N LEU A 42 -11.77 -12.65 -1.76
CA LEU A 42 -11.44 -12.37 -0.37
C LEU A 42 -12.52 -11.46 0.26
N PRO A 43 -12.78 -11.58 1.57
CA PRO A 43 -13.65 -10.65 2.27
C PRO A 43 -13.19 -9.21 2.04
N MET A 44 -14.09 -8.36 1.53
CA MET A 44 -13.77 -6.98 1.18
C MET A 44 -13.18 -6.19 2.36
N GLY A 45 -13.64 -6.48 3.58
CA GLY A 45 -13.10 -5.86 4.80
C GLY A 45 -11.62 -6.18 5.02
N GLU A 46 -11.21 -7.44 4.85
CA GLU A 46 -9.81 -7.85 5.03
C GLU A 46 -8.90 -7.23 3.97
N TYR A 47 -9.38 -7.16 2.73
CA TYR A 47 -8.68 -6.48 1.65
C TYR A 47 -8.46 -4.99 1.96
N ILE A 48 -9.51 -4.25 2.33
CA ILE A 48 -9.43 -2.82 2.66
C ILE A 48 -8.47 -2.58 3.84
N ILE A 49 -8.56 -3.39 4.89
CA ILE A 49 -7.67 -3.28 6.06
C ILE A 49 -6.21 -3.51 5.63
N THR A 50 -5.96 -4.49 4.76
CA THR A 50 -4.61 -4.78 4.26
C THR A 50 -4.05 -3.62 3.45
N VAL A 51 -4.83 -3.07 2.51
CA VAL A 51 -4.44 -1.90 1.70
C VAL A 51 -4.14 -0.70 2.59
N LEU A 52 -4.99 -0.44 3.60
CA LEU A 52 -4.79 0.67 4.52
C LEU A 52 -3.52 0.51 5.37
N ARG A 53 -3.22 -0.71 5.83
CA ARG A 53 -1.97 -1.03 6.54
C ARG A 53 -0.75 -0.71 5.69
N PHE A 54 -0.73 -1.11 4.41
CA PHE A 54 0.36 -0.78 3.50
C PHE A 54 0.50 0.74 3.30
N GLY A 55 -0.61 1.47 3.18
CA GLY A 55 -0.60 2.93 3.14
C GLY A 55 0.06 3.55 4.36
N ILE A 56 -0.31 3.11 5.57
CA ILE A 56 0.28 3.60 6.83
C ILE A 56 1.78 3.32 6.87
N VAL A 57 2.21 2.09 6.55
CA VAL A 57 3.64 1.72 6.51
C VAL A 57 4.41 2.59 5.52
N ALA A 58 3.87 2.81 4.32
CA ALA A 58 4.50 3.65 3.31
C ALA A 58 4.55 5.14 3.72
N SER A 59 3.58 5.63 4.49
CA SER A 59 3.61 7.00 5.04
C SER A 59 4.76 7.20 6.02
N ILE A 60 5.04 6.19 6.86
CA ILE A 60 6.18 6.18 7.79
C ILE A 60 7.50 6.16 7.00
N LEU A 61 7.60 5.31 5.98
CA LEU A 61 8.76 5.31 5.07
C LEU A 61 8.93 6.65 4.35
N GLY A 62 7.84 7.28 3.93
CA GLY A 62 7.83 8.62 3.33
C GLY A 62 8.32 9.71 4.29
N LEU A 63 8.01 9.61 5.59
CA LEU A 63 8.58 10.48 6.62
C LEU A 63 10.08 10.29 6.77
N VAL A 64 10.55 9.04 6.85
CA VAL A 64 11.99 8.72 6.95
C VAL A 64 12.74 9.24 5.72
N CYS A 65 12.23 9.00 4.51
CA CYS A 65 12.80 9.56 3.28
C CYS A 65 12.82 11.09 3.29
N GLY A 66 11.73 11.72 3.75
CA GLY A 66 11.64 13.17 3.89
C GLY A 66 12.69 13.75 4.85
N LEU A 67 12.93 13.10 5.99
CA LEU A 67 13.96 13.49 6.95
C LEU A 67 15.38 13.37 6.37
N ILE A 68 15.69 12.27 5.68
CA ILE A 68 17.00 12.06 5.03
C ILE A 68 17.26 13.14 3.97
N LEU A 69 16.25 13.45 3.15
CA LEU A 69 16.36 14.49 2.11
C LEU A 69 16.55 15.89 2.69
N LEU A 70 15.89 16.20 3.80
CA LEU A 70 16.05 17.48 4.50
C LEU A 70 17.44 17.61 5.12
N ASN A 71 17.98 16.55 5.71
CA ASN A 71 19.33 16.54 6.27
C ASN A 71 20.42 16.65 5.19
N LYS A 72 20.19 16.14 3.98
CA LYS A 72 21.12 16.33 2.84
C LYS A 72 21.13 17.75 2.27
N LYS A 73 20.09 18.55 2.50
CA LYS A 73 19.99 19.94 2.03
C LYS A 73 20.54 20.97 3.02
N LYS A 74 20.81 20.55 4.26
CA LYS A 74 21.41 21.36 5.31
C LYS A 74 22.93 21.22 5.27
#